data_AF-A0A5E7PEC9-F1
#
_entry.id   AF-A0A5E7PEC9-F1
#
_cell.length_a   1.000
_cell.length_b   1.000
_cell.length_c   1.000
_cell.angle_alpha   90.00
_cell.angle_beta   90.00
_cell.angle_gamma   90.00
#
_symmetry.space_group_name_H-M   'P 1'
#
loop_
_entity.id
_entity.type
_entity.pdbx_description
1 polymer ?
#
loop_
_entity_poly.entity_id
_entity_poly.type
_entity_poly.pdbx_seq_one_letter_code
_entity_poly.pdbx_strand_id
1 'polypeptide(L)'
;MVGISTWDPERNRYEFFYTDTGESKYNNGGGGYFFVTGDKKTHVLVPDVGPTKAITRRLETLNTNEFTYSREVPRDMKENNPPVRIYVVHAPYTGAVVTKSAIKPDTDIH
;
A
#
# COMPACT_ATOMS: atom_id res chain seq x y z
N MET A 1 11.27 -2.68 -0.39
CA MET A 1 9.98 -2.00 -0.13
C MET A 1 10.28 -0.66 0.51
N VAL A 2 10.23 0.39 -0.30
CA VAL A 2 10.11 1.80 0.09
C VAL A 2 9.33 2.44 -1.06
N GLY A 3 8.39 3.32 -0.74
CA GLY A 3 7.46 3.88 -1.72
C GLY A 3 6.69 5.03 -1.10
N ILE A 4 6.26 5.99 -1.92
CA ILE A 4 5.22 6.95 -1.54
C ILE A 4 3.87 6.24 -1.75
N SER A 5 2.91 6.48 -0.86
CA SER A 5 1.57 5.96 -0.98
C SER A 5 0.54 7.04 -0.71
N THR A 6 -0.57 7.00 -1.44
CA THR A 6 -1.75 7.82 -1.18
C THR A 6 -2.91 6.91 -0.78
N TRP A 7 -3.80 7.45 0.06
CA TRP A 7 -4.94 6.75 0.62
C TRP A 7 -6.13 7.72 0.63
N ASP A 8 -7.17 7.39 -0.13
CA ASP A 8 -8.44 8.11 -0.18
C ASP A 8 -9.47 7.32 0.62
N PRO A 9 -9.78 7.73 1.87
CA PRO A 9 -10.73 7.01 2.73
C PRO A 9 -12.20 7.17 2.30
N GLU A 10 -12.55 8.18 1.51
CA GLU A 10 -13.94 8.37 1.05
C GLU A 10 -14.30 7.35 -0.03
N ARG A 11 -13.34 7.07 -0.93
CA ARG A 11 -13.51 6.11 -2.03
C ARG A 11 -12.90 4.74 -1.73
N ASN A 12 -12.22 4.59 -0.59
CA ASN A 12 -11.41 3.42 -0.23
C ASN A 12 -10.32 3.09 -1.28
N ARG A 13 -9.69 4.10 -1.87
CA ARG A 13 -8.68 3.93 -2.93
C ARG A 13 -7.26 4.09 -2.39
N TYR A 14 -6.34 3.27 -2.88
CA TYR A 14 -4.91 3.42 -2.61
C TYR A 14 -4.10 3.44 -3.91
N GLU A 15 -2.95 4.08 -3.86
CA GLU A 15 -1.97 4.03 -4.95
C GLU A 15 -0.54 4.14 -4.40
N PHE A 16 0.38 3.40 -5.02
CA PHE A 16 1.81 3.42 -4.72
C PHE A 16 2.58 4.09 -5.85
N PHE A 17 3.66 4.78 -5.48
CA PHE A 17 4.48 5.55 -6.40
C PHE A 17 5.96 5.21 -6.23
N TYR A 18 6.73 5.47 -7.30
CA TYR A 18 8.18 5.47 -7.24
C TYR A 18 8.69 6.72 -6.51
N THR A 19 9.68 6.55 -5.62
CA THR A 19 10.18 7.62 -4.74
C THR A 19 11.10 8.60 -5.44
N ASP A 20 11.66 8.24 -6.59
CA ASP A 20 12.55 9.04 -7.41
C ASP A 20 11.78 9.87 -8.46
N THR A 21 10.80 9.26 -9.13
CA THR A 21 10.05 9.91 -10.23
C THR A 21 8.66 10.41 -9.85
N GLY A 22 8.08 9.90 -8.77
CA GLY A 22 6.67 10.14 -8.43
C GLY A 22 5.68 9.46 -9.37
N GLU A 23 6.16 8.61 -10.29
CA GLU A 23 5.29 7.87 -11.20
C GLU A 23 4.50 6.78 -10.46
N SER A 24 3.26 6.62 -10.90
CA SER A 24 2.37 5.59 -10.37
C SER A 24 2.85 4.18 -10.70
N LYS A 25 2.65 3.27 -9.73
CA LYS A 25 2.82 1.82 -9.89
C LYS A 25 1.52 1.11 -10.27
N TYR A 26 0.45 1.83 -10.58
CA TYR A 26 -0.89 1.28 -10.85
C TYR A 26 -0.87 0.13 -11.87
N ASN A 27 -0.24 0.33 -13.02
CA ASN A 27 -0.14 -0.68 -14.09
C ASN A 27 0.66 -1.94 -13.68
N ASN A 28 1.36 -1.89 -12.54
CA ASN A 28 2.09 -3.01 -11.94
C ASN A 28 1.38 -3.55 -10.68
N GLY A 29 0.07 -3.32 -10.53
CA GLY A 29 -0.73 -3.75 -9.37
C GLY A 29 -0.53 -2.88 -8.13
N GLY A 30 0.02 -1.68 -8.31
CA GLY A 30 0.32 -0.73 -7.24
C GLY A 30 -0.87 0.15 -6.81
N GLY A 31 -2.09 -0.10 -7.30
CA GLY A 31 -3.28 0.66 -6.90
C GLY A 31 -4.56 -0.17 -6.99
N GLY A 32 -5.58 0.28 -6.27
CA GLY A 32 -6.86 -0.42 -6.16
C GLY A 32 -7.61 0.00 -4.90
N TYR A 33 -8.35 -0.94 -4.31
CA TYR A 33 -9.10 -0.71 -3.07
C TYR A 33 -8.34 -1.14 -1.82
N PHE A 34 -8.54 -0.42 -0.72
CA PHE A 34 -8.02 -0.81 0.59
C PHE A 34 -9.13 -0.81 1.64
N PHE A 35 -8.93 -1.59 2.70
CA PHE A 35 -9.74 -1.47 3.90
C PHE A 35 -8.98 -2.01 5.13
N VAL A 36 -9.41 -1.55 6.29
CA VAL A 36 -8.98 -2.06 7.60
C VAL A 36 -10.18 -2.73 8.26
N THR A 37 -9.98 -3.92 8.82
CA THR A 37 -11.06 -4.64 9.52
C THR A 37 -11.54 -3.88 10.75
N GLY A 38 -12.81 -4.08 11.15
CA GLY A 38 -13.41 -3.36 12.27
C GLY A 38 -12.67 -3.53 13.62
N ASP A 39 -11.96 -4.64 13.79
CA ASP A 39 -11.11 -4.91 14.96
C ASP A 39 -9.74 -4.20 14.91
N LYS A 40 -9.43 -3.50 13.80
CA LYS A 40 -8.17 -2.81 13.53
C LYS A 40 -6.93 -3.71 13.63
N LYS A 41 -7.05 -4.99 13.25
CA LYS A 41 -5.91 -5.94 13.24
C LYS A 41 -5.45 -6.30 11.84
N THR A 42 -6.27 -6.07 10.83
CA THR A 42 -5.99 -6.51 9.47
C THR A 42 -6.12 -5.34 8.50
N HIS A 43 -5.11 -5.19 7.64
CA HIS A 43 -5.12 -4.27 6.52
C HIS A 43 -5.12 -5.08 5.22
N VAL A 44 -6.05 -4.78 4.33
CA VAL A 44 -6.25 -5.52 3.08
C VAL A 44 -6.12 -4.57 1.90
N LEU A 45 -5.42 -5.03 0.87
CA LEU A 45 -5.36 -4.38 -0.45
C LEU A 45 -5.95 -5.30 -1.50
N VAL A 46 -6.74 -4.74 -2.40
CA VAL A 46 -7.32 -5.41 -3.56
C VAL A 46 -6.89 -4.63 -4.80
N PRO A 47 -5.82 -5.07 -5.50
CA PRO A 47 -5.34 -4.40 -6.70
C PRO A 47 -6.36 -4.51 -7.84
N ASP A 48 -6.53 -3.43 -8.61
CA ASP A 48 -7.38 -3.46 -9.81
C ASP A 48 -6.74 -4.26 -10.95
N VAL A 49 -5.40 -4.20 -11.03
CA VAL A 49 -4.60 -4.74 -12.12
C VAL A 49 -3.66 -5.83 -11.60
N GLY A 50 -3.49 -6.87 -12.41
CA GLY A 50 -2.52 -7.94 -12.18
C GLY A 50 -3.11 -9.24 -11.64
N PRO A 51 -2.27 -10.26 -11.45
CA PRO A 51 -2.72 -11.59 -11.04
C PRO A 51 -3.07 -11.67 -9.55
N THR A 52 -2.53 -10.77 -8.72
CA THR A 52 -2.78 -10.75 -7.27
C THR A 52 -4.20 -10.28 -6.98
N LYS A 53 -5.01 -11.15 -6.36
CA LYS A 53 -6.41 -10.85 -6.05
C LYS A 53 -6.60 -10.08 -4.75
N ALA A 54 -5.81 -10.40 -3.73
CA ALA A 54 -5.84 -9.69 -2.45
C ALA A 54 -4.49 -9.84 -1.73
N ILE A 55 -4.14 -8.82 -0.95
CA ILE A 55 -2.96 -8.81 -0.08
C ILE A 55 -3.43 -8.49 1.33
N THR A 56 -3.33 -9.47 2.22
CA THR A 56 -3.70 -9.33 3.63
C THR A 56 -2.45 -9.17 4.47
N ARG A 57 -2.45 -8.16 5.36
CA ARG A 57 -1.33 -7.83 6.24
C ARG A 57 -1.82 -7.64 7.66
N ARG A 58 -0.98 -7.99 8.63
CA ARG A 58 -1.25 -7.68 10.04
C ARG A 58 -0.99 -6.20 10.27
N LEU A 59 -1.98 -5.50 10.77
CA LEU A 59 -1.84 -4.11 11.22
C LEU A 59 -1.16 -4.11 12.59
N GLU A 60 -0.11 -3.31 12.74
CA GLU A 60 0.63 -3.18 14.00
C GLU A 60 0.42 -1.80 14.62
N THR A 61 0.48 -0.74 13.79
CA THR A 61 0.25 0.65 14.20
C THR A 61 -0.64 1.36 13.19
N LEU A 62 -1.60 2.16 13.65
CA LEU A 62 -2.37 3.09 12.83
C LEU A 62 -2.75 4.34 13.63
N ASN A 63 -2.05 5.44 13.38
CA ASN A 63 -2.33 6.77 13.93
C ASN A 63 -1.86 7.87 12.96
N THR A 64 -1.97 9.14 13.35
CA THR A 64 -1.64 10.29 12.48
C THR A 64 -0.15 10.42 12.15
N ASN A 65 0.73 9.77 12.91
CA ASN A 65 2.17 9.86 12.77
C ASN A 65 2.77 8.61 12.12
N GLU A 66 2.09 7.47 12.26
CA GLU A 66 2.61 6.18 11.85
C GLU A 66 1.51 5.23 11.37
N PHE A 67 1.82 4.57 10.25
CA PHE A 67 1.12 3.37 9.78
C PHE A 67 2.15 2.25 9.62
N THR A 68 1.99 1.17 10.40
CA THR A 68 2.90 0.01 10.36
C THR A 68 2.12 -1.26 10.16
N TYR A 69 2.58 -2.08 9.22
CA TYR A 69 2.10 -3.45 9.04
C TYR A 69 3.26 -4.44 9.10
N SER A 70 2.94 -5.68 9.46
CA SER A 70 3.89 -6.79 9.36
C SER A 70 3.47 -7.84 8.35
N ARG A 71 4.47 -8.53 7.80
CA ARG A 71 4.31 -9.69 6.92
C ARG A 71 5.50 -10.63 7.06
N GLU A 72 5.29 -11.87 6.68
CA GLU A 72 6.37 -12.85 6.57
C GLU A 72 6.97 -12.81 5.16
N VAL A 73 8.30 -12.87 5.13
CA VAL A 73 9.11 -12.95 3.90
C VAL A 73 10.25 -13.93 4.17
N PRO A 74 10.82 -14.56 3.13
CA PRO A 74 12.06 -15.30 3.28
C PRO A 74 13.16 -14.40 3.84
N ARG A 75 13.98 -14.91 4.76
CA ARG A 75 15.13 -14.15 5.29
C ARG A 75 16.00 -13.63 4.15
N ASP A 76 16.41 -12.38 4.26
CA ASP A 76 17.21 -11.66 3.25
C ASP A 76 16.56 -11.57 1.86
N MET A 77 15.23 -11.77 1.77
CA MET A 77 14.48 -11.84 0.51
C MET A 77 14.99 -12.92 -0.46
N LYS A 78 15.68 -13.95 0.05
CA LYS A 78 16.16 -15.09 -0.74
C LYS A 78 15.19 -16.26 -0.62
N GLU A 79 14.73 -16.75 -1.75
CA GLU A 79 13.86 -17.93 -1.80
C GLU A 79 14.52 -19.12 -1.07
N ASN A 80 13.70 -19.98 -0.46
CA ASN A 80 14.09 -21.13 0.38
C ASN A 80 14.72 -20.80 1.75
N ASN A 81 15.03 -19.54 2.05
CA ASN A 81 15.42 -19.18 3.41
C ASN A 81 14.23 -19.29 4.38
N PRO A 82 14.49 -19.58 5.68
CA PRO A 82 13.43 -19.62 6.67
C PRO A 82 12.69 -18.27 6.74
N PRO A 83 11.37 -18.28 6.97
CA PRO A 83 10.59 -17.05 7.02
C PRO A 83 11.00 -16.19 8.22
N VAL A 84 10.97 -14.88 8.02
CA VAL A 84 11.12 -13.88 9.07
C VAL A 84 9.96 -12.89 8.98
N ARG A 85 9.55 -12.38 10.15
CA ARG A 85 8.60 -11.28 10.21
C ARG A 85 9.34 -9.96 10.04
N ILE A 86 8.89 -9.17 9.06
CA ILE A 86 9.36 -7.80 8.87
C ILE A 86 8.24 -6.83 9.23
N TYR A 87 8.64 -5.63 9.65
CA TYR A 87 7.76 -4.51 9.95
C TYR A 87 8.03 -3.43 8.90
N VAL A 88 6.99 -2.99 8.22
CA VAL A 88 7.07 -1.92 7.22
C VAL A 88 6.40 -0.70 7.82
N VAL A 89 7.24 0.29 8.15
CA VAL A 89 6.83 1.52 8.82
C VAL A 89 6.65 2.62 7.79
N HIS A 90 5.50 3.29 7.84
CA HIS A 90 5.20 4.49 7.07
C HIS A 90 4.96 5.67 8.00
N ALA A 91 5.48 6.84 7.62
CA ALA A 91 5.22 8.12 8.26
C ALA A 91 4.67 9.10 7.20
N PRO A 92 4.02 10.22 7.61
CA PRO A 92 3.60 11.27 6.69
C PRO A 92 4.74 11.73 5.77
N TYR A 93 4.45 11.83 4.47
CA TYR A 93 5.45 12.20 3.48
C TYR A 93 5.73 13.71 3.54
N THR A 94 7.01 14.08 3.69
CA THR A 94 7.48 15.48 3.78
C THR A 94 8.48 15.85 2.67
N GLY A 95 8.66 14.97 1.69
CA GLY A 95 9.57 15.22 0.56
C GLY A 95 8.94 16.09 -0.54
N ALA A 96 9.75 16.40 -1.55
CA ALA A 96 9.36 17.30 -2.65
C ALA A 96 8.85 16.59 -3.92
N VAL A 97 8.84 15.25 -3.96
CA VAL A 97 8.43 14.49 -5.14
C VAL A 97 6.92 14.56 -5.29
N VAL A 98 6.48 15.07 -6.44
CA VAL A 98 5.05 15.20 -6.77
C VAL A 98 4.58 13.89 -7.40
N THR A 99 3.57 13.27 -6.80
CA THR A 99 2.97 12.02 -7.30
C THR A 99 2.02 12.29 -8.47
N LYS A 100 2.11 11.48 -9.53
CA LYS A 100 1.22 11.52 -10.69
C LYS A 100 0.27 10.33 -10.66
N SER A 101 -0.93 10.55 -10.12
CA SER A 101 -1.97 9.51 -10.04
C SER A 101 -2.34 8.99 -11.42
N ALA A 102 -2.43 7.66 -11.56
CA ALA A 102 -3.02 7.00 -12.73
C ALA A 102 -4.49 6.64 -12.52
N ILE A 103 -4.98 6.71 -11.27
CA ILE A 103 -6.39 6.52 -10.94
C ILE A 103 -7.14 7.79 -11.34
N LYS A 104 -8.03 7.68 -12.33
CA LYS A 104 -8.92 8.78 -12.71
C LYS A 104 -9.97 9.00 -11.62
N PRO A 105 -10.35 10.24 -11.32
CA PRO A 105 -11.52 10.51 -10.49
C PRO A 105 -12.74 9.82 -11.11
N ASP A 106 -13.59 9.22 -10.28
CA ASP A 106 -14.87 8.69 -10.75
C ASP A 106 -15.69 9.85 -11.35
N THR A 107 -15.76 9.91 -12.68
CA THR A 107 -16.54 10.93 -13.40
C THR A 107 -18.01 10.55 -13.57
N ASP A 108 -18.42 9.37 -13.11
CA ASP A 108 -19.79 8.87 -13.26
C ASP A 108 -20.43 8.59 -11.90
N ILE A 109 -21.05 9.63 -11.34
CA ILE A 109 -22.12 9.50 -10.35
C ILE A 109 -23.23 10.48 -10.78
N HIS A 110 -24.14 9.96 -11.60
CA HIS A 110 -25.46 10.54 -11.87
C HIS A 110 -26.51 9.83 -11.02
#